data_AF-A0A8J2Z695-F1
#
_entry.id   AF-A0A8J2Z695-F1
#
_cell.length_a   1.000
_cell.length_b   1.000
_cell.length_c   1.000
_cell.angle_alpha   90.00
_cell.angle_beta   90.00
_cell.angle_gamma   90.00
#
_symmetry.space_group_name_H-M   'P 1'
#
loop_
_entity.id
_entity.type
_entity.pdbx_description
1 polymer ?
#
loop_
_entity_poly.entity_id
_entity_poly.type
_entity_poly.pdbx_seq_one_letter_code
_entity_poly.pdbx_strand_id
1 'polypeptide(L)'
;MILTNIMKHLIQEHHLTFIENQQTKDFGKLTQVEIFIKALISQADNNYLYVFDSSMTKSISDTNFDLIQVLFIYDALLNLIDEGIINIDKLLGDN
;
A
#
# COMPACT_ATOMS: atom_id res chain seq x y z
N MET A 1 -14.64 -2.40 -2.75
CA MET A 1 -13.69 -3.09 -3.67
C MET A 1 -12.55 -3.60 -2.80
N ILE A 2 -12.16 -4.87 -2.90
CA ILE A 2 -11.13 -5.39 -1.99
C ILE A 2 -9.79 -4.76 -2.38
N LEU A 3 -9.18 -3.97 -1.49
CA LEU A 3 -7.92 -3.23 -1.70
C LEU A 3 -6.82 -4.09 -2.32
N THR A 4 -6.73 -5.37 -1.93
CA THR A 4 -5.75 -6.32 -2.47
C THR A 4 -5.90 -6.58 -3.97
N ASN A 5 -7.12 -6.51 -4.52
CA ASN A 5 -7.33 -6.66 -5.97
C ASN A 5 -6.85 -5.43 -6.73
N ILE A 6 -7.01 -4.25 -6.13
CA ILE A 6 -6.54 -2.98 -6.71
C ILE A 6 -5.02 -2.96 -6.71
N MET A 7 -4.41 -3.26 -5.56
CA MET A 7 -2.97 -3.39 -5.41
C MET A 7 -2.39 -4.36 -6.45
N LYS A 8 -2.99 -5.55 -6.62
CA LYS A 8 -2.57 -6.50 -7.66
C LYS A 8 -2.62 -5.91 -9.06
N HIS A 9 -3.69 -5.20 -9.40
CA HIS A 9 -3.84 -4.59 -10.72
C HIS A 9 -2.76 -3.53 -10.97
N LEU A 10 -2.51 -2.67 -9.99
CA LEU A 10 -1.52 -1.59 -10.07
C LEU A 10 -0.09 -2.11 -10.18
N ILE A 11 0.21 -3.15 -9.41
CA ILE A 11 1.52 -3.82 -9.44
C ILE A 11 1.79 -4.42 -10.82
N GLN A 12 0.76 -4.96 -11.46
CA GLN A 12 0.86 -5.48 -12.83
C GLN A 12 1.02 -4.37 -13.86
N GLU A 13 0.27 -3.27 -13.74
CA GLU A 13 0.35 -2.14 -14.67
C GLU A 13 1.73 -1.47 -14.65
N HIS A 14 2.27 -1.23 -13.45
CA HIS A 14 3.54 -0.53 -13.26
C HIS A 14 4.77 -1.44 -13.20
N HIS A 15 4.60 -2.75 -13.46
CA HIS A 15 5.66 -3.76 -13.45
C HIS A 15 6.51 -3.74 -12.16
N LEU A 16 5.84 -3.60 -11.02
CA LEU A 16 6.52 -3.35 -9.75
C LEU A 16 7.28 -4.57 -9.27
N THR A 17 8.52 -4.32 -8.87
CA THR A 17 9.43 -5.31 -8.29
C THR A 17 9.60 -5.04 -6.80
N PHE A 18 9.44 -6.05 -5.95
CA PHE A 18 9.56 -5.88 -4.51
C PHE A 18 10.87 -6.46 -3.99
N ILE A 19 11.52 -5.77 -3.06
CA ILE A 19 12.68 -6.28 -2.32
C ILE A 19 12.23 -6.54 -0.88
N GLU A 20 12.32 -7.79 -0.44
CA GLU A 20 12.01 -8.21 0.93
C GLU A 20 13.05 -9.26 1.38
N ASN A 21 13.60 -9.08 2.57
CA ASN A 21 14.74 -9.83 3.11
C ASN A 21 15.93 -9.86 2.13
N GLN A 22 16.23 -8.71 1.52
CA GLN A 22 17.28 -8.52 0.50
C GLN A 22 17.09 -9.35 -0.78
N GLN A 23 15.89 -9.88 -1.01
CA GLN A 23 15.56 -10.69 -2.17
C GLN A 23 14.45 -10.05 -2.99
N THR A 24 14.61 -10.10 -4.31
CA THR A 24 13.55 -9.72 -5.25
C THR A 24 12.42 -10.74 -5.19
N LYS A 25 11.19 -10.26 -4.97
CA LYS A 25 9.98 -11.07 -4.88
C LYS A 25 8.83 -10.45 -5.69
N ASP A 26 7.96 -11.32 -6.18
CA ASP A 26 6.65 -10.93 -6.67
C ASP A 26 5.74 -10.57 -5.48
N PHE A 27 4.78 -9.68 -5.69
CA PHE A 27 3.81 -9.29 -4.65
C PHE A 27 3.13 -10.48 -3.97
N GLY A 28 2.75 -11.51 -4.75
CA GLY A 28 2.11 -12.72 -4.22
C GLY A 28 2.99 -13.60 -3.35
N LYS A 29 4.30 -13.36 -3.30
CA LYS A 29 5.29 -14.09 -2.50
C LYS A 29 5.81 -13.29 -1.31
N LEU A 30 5.31 -12.07 -1.11
CA LEU A 30 5.67 -11.24 0.03
C LEU A 30 5.14 -11.86 1.31
N THR A 31 6.02 -11.99 2.30
CA THR A 31 5.66 -12.48 3.63
C THR A 31 5.03 -11.40 4.49
N GLN A 32 5.38 -10.13 4.26
CA GLN A 32 4.95 -8.97 5.04
C GLN A 32 3.89 -8.13 4.31
N VAL A 33 3.07 -8.75 3.45
CA VAL A 33 2.04 -8.03 2.66
C VAL A 33 1.05 -7.25 3.52
N GLU A 34 0.66 -7.80 4.67
CA GLU A 34 -0.28 -7.13 5.58
C GLU A 34 0.35 -5.88 6.20
N ILE A 35 1.62 -5.97 6.60
CA ILE A 35 2.37 -4.86 7.19
C ILE A 35 2.60 -3.77 6.14
N PHE A 36 2.95 -4.16 4.91
CA PHE A 36 3.09 -3.25 3.79
C PHE A 36 1.80 -2.48 3.49
N ILE A 37 0.65 -3.16 3.48
CA ILE A 37 -0.65 -2.51 3.31
C ILE A 37 -0.94 -1.53 4.45
N LYS A 38 -0.65 -1.90 5.70
CA LYS A 38 -0.81 -0.99 6.86
C LYS A 38 0.08 0.24 6.74
N ALA A 39 1.32 0.09 6.26
CA ALA A 39 2.24 1.20 6.04
C ALA A 39 1.68 2.18 4.98
N LEU A 40 1.17 1.66 3.86
CA LEU A 40 0.53 2.49 2.84
C LEU A 40 -0.69 3.24 3.36
N ILE A 41 -1.54 2.58 4.16
CA ILE A 41 -2.69 3.22 4.80
C ILE A 41 -2.23 4.32 5.75
N SER A 42 -1.21 4.06 6.57
CA SER A 42 -0.67 5.06 7.50
C SER A 42 -0.05 6.25 6.77
N GLN A 43 0.61 6.03 5.63
CA GLN A 43 1.16 7.10 4.82
C GLN A 43 0.06 7.92 4.12
N ALA A 44 -0.98 7.25 3.62
CA ALA A 44 -2.17 7.92 3.10
C ALA A 44 -2.87 8.75 4.19
N ASP A 45 -3.04 8.21 5.39
CA ASP A 45 -3.62 8.92 6.53
C ASP A 45 -2.78 10.16 6.91
N ASN A 46 -1.45 10.02 6.97
CA ASN A 46 -0.55 11.15 7.22
C ASN A 46 -0.65 12.24 6.13
N ASN A 47 -0.72 11.85 4.87
CA ASN A 47 -0.79 12.77 3.74
C ASN A 47 -2.15 13.46 3.62
N TYR A 48 -3.23 12.82 4.09
CA TYR A 48 -4.62 13.24 3.84
C TYR A 48 -5.50 13.31 5.10
N LEU A 49 -4.88 13.51 6.29
CA LEU A 49 -5.43 13.41 7.65
C LEU A 49 -6.92 13.78 7.80
N TYR A 50 -7.32 14.92 7.26
CA TYR A 50 -8.70 15.43 7.42
C TYR A 50 -9.73 14.72 6.52
N VAL A 51 -9.33 14.30 5.31
CA VAL A 51 -10.23 13.67 4.35
C VAL A 51 -10.27 12.15 4.59
N PHE A 52 -9.12 11.58 4.96
CA PHE A 52 -8.98 10.15 5.23
C PHE A 52 -9.82 9.73 6.46
N ASP A 53 -9.68 10.42 7.59
CA ASP A 53 -10.43 10.10 8.82
C ASP A 53 -11.96 10.29 8.63
N SER A 54 -12.37 11.33 7.89
CA SER A 54 -13.79 11.57 7.56
C SER A 54 -14.42 10.48 6.68
N SER A 55 -13.59 9.77 5.90
CA SER A 55 -14.02 8.63 5.08
C SER A 55 -14.04 7.32 5.88
N MET A 56 -13.36 7.25 7.03
CA MET A 56 -13.21 6.07 7.90
C MET A 56 -14.41 5.86 8.86
N THR A 57 -15.64 6.15 8.42
CA THR A 57 -16.84 6.07 9.28
C THR A 57 -17.36 4.65 9.54
N LYS A 58 -16.70 3.62 9.03
CA LYS A 58 -17.04 2.21 9.30
C LYS A 58 -15.80 1.42 9.70
N SER A 59 -15.91 0.81 10.89
CA SER A 59 -15.04 -0.22 11.48
C SER A 59 -14.01 -0.84 10.52
N ILE A 60 -12.73 -0.76 10.91
CA ILE A 60 -11.55 -1.40 10.28
C ILE A 60 -11.61 -2.95 10.44
N SER A 61 -12.82 -3.53 10.45
CA SER A 61 -13.05 -4.97 10.43
C SER A 61 -13.40 -5.48 9.04
N ASP A 62 -13.79 -4.60 8.12
CA ASP A 62 -14.13 -4.96 6.75
C ASP A 62 -13.19 -4.29 5.76
N THR A 63 -12.53 -5.11 4.95
CA THR A 63 -11.65 -4.81 3.80
C THR A 63 -12.30 -3.97 2.67
N ASN A 64 -13.36 -3.23 2.97
CA ASN A 64 -14.17 -2.45 2.04
C ASN A 64 -13.82 -0.97 2.16
N PHE A 65 -12.78 -0.58 1.45
CA PHE A 65 -12.42 0.82 1.26
C PHE A 65 -13.35 1.46 0.22
N ASP A 66 -13.74 2.70 0.48
CA ASP A 66 -14.41 3.53 -0.52
C ASP A 66 -13.41 4.00 -1.60
N LEU A 67 -13.93 4.56 -2.69
CA LEU A 67 -13.11 4.99 -3.81
C LEU A 67 -12.08 6.06 -3.42
N ILE A 68 -12.44 6.95 -2.49
CA ILE A 68 -11.57 8.06 -2.08
C ILE A 68 -10.37 7.51 -1.30
N GLN A 69 -10.62 6.60 -0.35
CA GLN A 69 -9.58 5.91 0.40
C GLN A 69 -8.63 5.14 -0.50
N VAL A 70 -9.19 4.45 -1.50
CA VAL A 70 -8.40 3.73 -2.51
C VAL A 70 -7.47 4.67 -3.27
N LEU A 71 -7.95 5.86 -3.67
CA LEU A 71 -7.14 6.84 -4.40
C LEU A 71 -6.00 7.38 -3.54
N PHE A 72 -6.22 7.55 -2.24
CA PHE A 72 -5.17 7.99 -1.32
C PHE A 72 -4.10 6.93 -1.08
N ILE A 73 -4.51 5.66 -0.94
CA ILE A 73 -3.57 4.54 -0.84
C ILE A 73 -2.81 4.36 -2.17
N TYR A 74 -3.47 4.63 -3.30
CA TYR A 74 -2.83 4.64 -4.60
C TYR A 74 -1.75 5.71 -4.72
N ASP A 75 -2.04 6.94 -4.32
CA ASP A 75 -1.05 8.02 -4.31
C ASP A 75 0.13 7.69 -3.39
N ALA A 76 -0.14 7.16 -2.19
CA ALA A 76 0.90 6.71 -1.28
C ALA A 76 1.82 5.65 -1.92
N LEU A 77 1.25 4.68 -2.65
CA LEU A 77 2.02 3.70 -3.40
C LEU A 77 2.88 4.35 -4.48
N LEU A 78 2.31 5.26 -5.28
CA LEU A 78 3.04 5.94 -6.35
C LEU A 78 4.25 6.72 -5.84
N ASN A 79 4.12 7.37 -4.68
CA ASN A 79 5.22 8.10 -4.03
C ASN A 79 6.37 7.19 -3.58
N LEU A 80 6.14 5.87 -3.47
CA LEU A 80 7.15 4.88 -3.07
C LEU A 80 7.80 4.18 -4.25
N ILE A 81 7.30 4.39 -5.48
CA ILE A 81 7.86 3.76 -6.68
C ILE A 81 9.10 4.55 -7.10
N ASP A 82 10.27 4.01 -6.77
CA ASP A 82 11.54 4.48 -7.30
C ASP A 82 11.96 3.53 -8.44
N GLU A 83 11.94 4.01 -9.68
CA GLU A 83 12.27 3.22 -10.89
C GLU A 83 11.50 1.88 -11.05
N GLY A 84 10.31 1.75 -10.46
CA GLY A 84 9.53 0.51 -10.49
C GLY A 84 9.89 -0.48 -9.37
N ILE A 85 10.73 -0.09 -8.42
CA ILE A 85 11.21 -0.93 -7.32
C ILE A 85 10.64 -0.42 -6.00
N ILE A 86 10.07 -1.33 -5.21
CA ILE A 86 9.61 -1.07 -3.86
C ILE A 86 10.44 -1.90 -2.89
N ASN A 87 11.23 -1.23 -2.06
CA ASN A 87 12.04 -1.88 -1.04
C ASN A 87 11.29 -1.94 0.29
N ILE A 88 10.71 -3.11 0.59
CA ILE A 88 9.96 -3.38 1.82
C ILE A 88 10.87 -3.32 3.03
N ASP A 89 12.11 -3.80 2.92
CA ASP A 89 13.06 -3.78 4.04
C ASP A 89 13.38 -2.36 4.49
N LYS A 90 13.53 -1.41 3.56
CA LYS A 90 13.71 0.01 3.89
C LYS A 90 12.45 0.61 4.51
N LEU A 91 11.30 0.32 3.92
CA LEU A 91 9.99 0.79 4.39
C LEU A 91 9.67 0.37 5.83
N LEU A 92 10.17 -0.80 6.24
CA LEU A 92 9.94 -1.36 7.58
C LEU A 92 11.14 -1.18 8.53
N GLY A 93 12.32 -0.89 7.98
CA GLY A 93 13.60 -0.80 8.69
C GLY A 93 13.94 0.57 9.26
N ASP A 94 13.19 1.62 8.91
CA ASP A 94 13.31 2.95 9.52
C ASP A 94 12.62 3.03 10.90
N ASN A 95 13.06 2.18 11.85
CA ASN A 95 12.84 2.34 13.30
C ASN A 95 14.18 2.42 14.03
#